data_AF-A0A9P8LEM7-F1
#
_entry.id   AF-A0A9P8LEM7-F1
#
_cell.length_a   1.000
_cell.length_b   1.000
_cell.length_c   1.000
_cell.angle_alpha   90.00
_cell.angle_beta   90.00
_cell.angle_gamma   90.00
#
_symmetry.space_group_name_H-M   'P 1'
#
loop_
_entity.id
_entity.type
_entity.pdbx_description
1 polymer ?
#
loop_
_entity_poly.entity_id
_entity_poly.type
_entity_poly.pdbx_seq_one_letter_code
_entity_poly.pdbx_strand_id
1 'polypeptide(L)'
;MSSWEGVMDDCLKSIELYPQNVKAFYYLAQAQAALNHPNEALVSALKAYDICVGTGNPSMSFVSALVLRIKKERWDLKEKRRIREQSELLAELAERLEHARDVQTTAVKGALERGEKSSTEAEDEIKITEEISQRKLDELHRVFAVAHPSNLKKRVSKSNYQYVWR
;
A
#
# COMPACT_ATOMS: atom_id res chain seq x y z
N MET A 1 -2.26 -28.63 -4.98
CA MET A 1 -3.33 -27.89 -4.27
C MET A 1 -2.83 -27.57 -2.89
N SER A 2 -2.85 -26.29 -2.52
CA SER A 2 -2.09 -25.74 -1.40
C SER A 2 -2.67 -26.27 -0.09
N SER A 3 -1.85 -26.92 0.75
CA SER A 3 -2.26 -27.58 2.00
C SER A 3 -3.14 -26.69 2.91
N TRP A 4 -3.00 -25.36 2.81
CA TRP A 4 -3.75 -24.37 3.57
C TRP A 4 -5.25 -24.28 3.26
N GLU A 5 -5.69 -24.60 2.04
CA GLU A 5 -7.12 -24.61 1.69
C GLU A 5 -7.85 -25.75 2.43
N GLY A 6 -7.23 -26.94 2.47
CA GLY A 6 -7.76 -28.07 3.24
C GLY A 6 -7.78 -27.80 4.74
N VAL A 7 -6.72 -27.16 5.27
CA VAL A 7 -6.68 -26.74 6.69
C VAL A 7 -7.81 -25.75 7.00
N MET A 8 -8.13 -24.84 6.08
CA MET A 8 -9.23 -23.89 6.25
C MET A 8 -10.58 -24.61 6.35
N ASP A 9 -10.86 -25.54 5.43
CA ASP A 9 -12.11 -26.32 5.42
C ASP A 9 -12.27 -27.17 6.69
N ASP A 10 -11.18 -27.81 7.14
CA ASP A 10 -11.17 -28.61 8.36
C ASP A 10 -11.40 -27.73 9.61
N CYS A 11 -10.79 -26.55 9.67
CA CYS A 11 -11.01 -25.60 10.76
C CYS A 11 -12.44 -25.05 10.76
N LEU A 12 -13.02 -24.76 9.59
CA LEU A 12 -14.40 -24.29 9.47
C LEU A 12 -15.39 -25.34 9.97
N LYS A 13 -15.25 -26.61 9.54
CA LYS A 13 -16.06 -27.73 10.08
C LYS A 13 -15.88 -27.90 11.58
N SER A 14 -14.66 -27.73 12.10
CA SER A 14 -14.41 -27.80 13.54
C SER A 14 -15.12 -26.69 14.31
N ILE A 15 -15.22 -25.48 13.74
CA ILE A 15 -15.92 -24.34 14.33
C ILE A 15 -17.44 -24.54 14.29
N GLU A 16 -17.97 -25.15 13.23
CA GLU A 16 -19.39 -25.51 13.14
C GLU A 16 -19.79 -26.49 14.25
N LEU A 17 -18.95 -27.48 14.54
CA LEU A 17 -19.18 -28.46 15.60
C LEU A 17 -18.90 -27.89 17.00
N TYR A 18 -17.88 -27.04 17.14
CA TYR A 18 -17.51 -26.42 18.41
C TYR A 18 -17.16 -24.93 18.23
N PRO A 19 -18.13 -24.01 18.42
CA PRO A 19 -17.96 -22.59 18.15
C PRO A 19 -16.95 -21.87 19.06
N GLN A 20 -16.50 -22.49 20.16
CA GLN A 20 -15.55 -21.94 21.11
C GLN A 20 -14.14 -22.57 20.97
N ASN A 21 -13.84 -23.16 19.81
CA ASN A 21 -12.55 -23.80 19.56
C ASN A 21 -11.43 -22.79 19.26
N VAL A 22 -10.70 -22.35 20.28
CA VAL A 22 -9.52 -21.47 20.15
C VAL A 22 -8.52 -22.00 19.11
N LYS A 23 -8.25 -23.32 19.12
CA LYS A 23 -7.25 -23.94 18.26
C LYS A 23 -7.68 -23.89 16.79
N ALA A 24 -8.96 -24.12 16.50
CA ALA A 24 -9.49 -24.01 15.15
C ALA A 24 -9.39 -22.56 14.63
N PHE A 25 -9.78 -21.56 15.43
CA PHE A 25 -9.64 -20.16 15.01
C PHE A 25 -8.17 -19.74 14.83
N TYR A 26 -7.26 -20.27 15.64
CA TYR A 26 -5.82 -20.00 15.51
C TYR A 26 -5.26 -20.52 14.18
N TYR A 27 -5.53 -21.78 13.81
CA TYR A 27 -5.08 -22.33 12.53
C TYR A 27 -5.82 -21.74 11.34
N LEU A 28 -7.10 -21.43 11.48
CA LEU A 28 -7.88 -20.72 10.45
C LEU A 28 -7.25 -19.36 10.12
N ALA A 29 -6.89 -18.58 11.14
CA ALA A 29 -6.21 -17.31 10.96
C ALA A 29 -4.83 -17.46 10.30
N GLN A 30 -4.09 -18.54 10.61
CA GLN A 30 -2.81 -18.83 9.94
C GLN A 30 -3.00 -19.19 8.46
N ALA A 31 -3.98 -20.04 8.15
CA ALA A 31 -4.29 -20.44 6.79
C ALA A 31 -4.74 -19.22 5.95
N GLN A 32 -5.67 -18.41 6.49
CA GLN A 32 -6.13 -17.17 5.84
C GLN A 32 -4.98 -16.17 5.61
N ALA A 33 -4.04 -16.05 6.55
CA ALA A 33 -2.85 -15.22 6.36
C ALA A 33 -1.95 -15.76 5.24
N ALA A 34 -1.73 -17.09 5.19
CA ALA A 34 -0.94 -17.74 4.15
C ALA A 34 -1.57 -17.63 2.75
N LEU A 35 -2.90 -17.59 2.67
CA LEU A 35 -3.67 -17.40 1.44
C LEU A 35 -3.83 -15.91 1.04
N ASN A 36 -3.10 -14.99 1.69
CA ASN A 36 -3.19 -13.54 1.45
C ASN A 36 -4.57 -12.93 1.71
N HIS A 37 -5.34 -13.45 2.66
CA HIS A 37 -6.60 -12.88 3.14
C HIS A 37 -6.44 -12.22 4.53
N PRO A 38 -5.68 -11.11 4.65
CA PRO A 38 -5.29 -10.54 5.94
C PRO A 38 -6.47 -9.96 6.74
N ASN A 39 -7.56 -9.55 6.07
CA ASN A 39 -8.75 -9.02 6.75
C ASN A 39 -9.53 -10.14 7.44
N GLU A 40 -9.76 -11.26 6.74
CA GLU A 40 -10.42 -12.45 7.29
C GLU A 40 -9.56 -13.07 8.40
N ALA A 41 -8.26 -13.19 8.17
CA ALA A 41 -7.30 -13.67 9.15
C ALA A 41 -7.35 -12.86 10.46
N LEU A 42 -7.47 -11.53 10.37
CA LEU A 42 -7.56 -10.66 11.55
C LEU A 42 -8.84 -10.90 12.35
N VAL A 43 -9.98 -11.08 11.66
CA VAL A 43 -11.25 -11.37 12.33
C VAL A 43 -11.17 -12.71 13.06
N SER A 44 -10.64 -13.75 12.41
CA SER A 44 -10.46 -15.08 13.01
C SER A 44 -9.48 -15.04 14.21
N ALA A 45 -8.39 -14.28 14.10
CA ALA A 45 -7.41 -14.14 15.17
C ALA A 45 -7.97 -13.37 16.38
N LEU A 46 -8.79 -12.34 16.15
CA LEU A 46 -9.46 -11.60 17.22
C LEU A 46 -10.50 -12.48 17.93
N LYS A 47 -11.28 -13.28 17.19
CA LYS A 47 -12.18 -14.27 17.78
C LYS A 47 -11.42 -15.26 18.68
N ALA A 48 -10.28 -15.79 18.21
CA ALA A 48 -9.44 -16.64 19.05
C ALA A 48 -8.99 -15.94 20.35
N TYR A 49 -8.63 -14.65 20.25
CA TYR A 49 -8.19 -13.85 21.38
C TYR A 49 -9.32 -13.64 22.40
N ASP A 50 -10.51 -13.27 21.94
CA ASP A 50 -11.68 -13.04 22.80
C ASP A 50 -12.06 -14.30 23.57
N ILE A 51 -12.00 -15.47 22.92
CA ILE A 51 -12.24 -16.77 23.57
C ILE A 51 -11.15 -17.06 24.62
N CYS A 52 -9.87 -16.81 24.32
CA CYS A 52 -8.78 -16.96 25.29
C CYS A 52 -8.96 -16.06 26.51
N VAL A 53 -9.44 -14.83 26.31
CA VAL A 53 -9.73 -13.88 27.40
C VAL A 53 -10.89 -14.37 28.25
N GLY A 54 -11.99 -14.83 27.64
CA GLY A 54 -13.15 -15.35 28.37
C GLY A 54 -12.88 -16.65 29.13
N THR A 55 -11.96 -17.50 28.64
CA THR A 55 -11.66 -18.81 29.23
C THR A 55 -10.40 -18.84 30.11
N GLY A 56 -9.63 -17.74 30.16
CA GLY A 56 -8.34 -17.71 30.88
C GLY A 56 -7.31 -18.68 30.31
N ASN A 57 -7.36 -18.95 28.99
CA ASN A 57 -6.55 -20.00 28.37
C ASN A 57 -5.05 -19.62 28.35
N PRO A 58 -4.12 -20.52 28.74
CA PRO A 58 -2.67 -20.29 28.68
C PRO A 58 -2.13 -19.90 27.29
N SER A 59 -2.88 -20.22 26.23
CA SER A 59 -2.50 -19.94 24.84
C SER A 59 -2.66 -18.47 24.43
N MET A 60 -3.12 -17.59 25.33
CA MET A 60 -3.34 -16.16 25.07
C MET A 60 -2.10 -15.43 24.53
N SER A 61 -0.91 -15.75 25.02
CA SER A 61 0.35 -15.16 24.55
C SER A 61 0.62 -15.46 23.07
N PHE A 62 0.38 -16.70 22.64
CA PHE A 62 0.53 -17.10 21.25
C PHE A 62 -0.51 -16.44 20.34
N VAL A 63 -1.76 -16.37 20.79
CA VAL A 63 -2.85 -15.75 20.02
C VAL A 63 -2.63 -14.24 19.87
N SER A 64 -2.20 -13.54 20.93
CA SER A 64 -1.87 -12.11 20.85
C SER A 64 -0.69 -11.84 19.90
N ALA A 65 0.35 -12.67 19.93
CA ALA A 65 1.46 -12.60 18.97
C ALA A 65 0.99 -12.80 17.52
N LEU A 66 0.06 -13.73 17.29
CA LEU A 66 -0.57 -13.95 15.99
C LEU A 66 -1.33 -12.72 15.50
N VAL A 67 -2.15 -12.08 16.36
CA VAL A 67 -2.88 -10.85 16.02
C VAL A 67 -1.92 -9.73 15.60
N LEU A 68 -0.82 -9.54 16.33
CA LEU A 68 0.18 -8.53 16.00
C LEU A 68 0.85 -8.80 14.65
N ARG A 69 1.19 -10.07 14.38
CA ARG A 69 1.75 -10.49 13.09
C ARG A 69 0.80 -10.19 11.93
N ILE A 70 -0.46 -10.58 12.04
CA ILE A 70 -1.48 -10.36 10.98
C ILE A 70 -1.73 -8.85 10.78
N LYS A 71 -1.78 -8.05 11.86
CA LYS A 71 -1.88 -6.59 11.75
C LYS A 71 -0.71 -5.99 10.97
N LYS A 72 0.50 -6.48 11.21
CA LYS A 72 1.70 -6.07 10.48
C LYS A 72 1.60 -6.45 9.00
N GLU A 73 1.28 -7.70 8.69
CA GLU A 73 1.13 -8.18 7.30
C GLU A 73 0.05 -7.39 6.53
N ARG A 74 -1.08 -7.09 7.17
CA ARG A 74 -2.14 -6.23 6.60
C ARG A 74 -1.62 -4.82 6.27
N TRP A 75 -0.85 -4.23 7.20
CA TRP A 75 -0.24 -2.93 6.98
C TRP A 75 0.79 -2.99 5.84
N ASP A 76 1.66 -3.99 5.83
CA ASP A 76 2.68 -4.19 4.79
C ASP A 76 2.03 -4.32 3.39
N LEU A 77 0.90 -5.05 3.28
CA LEU A 77 0.15 -5.17 2.02
C LEU A 77 -0.48 -3.84 1.58
N LYS A 78 -1.08 -3.09 2.51
CA LYS A 78 -1.62 -1.76 2.23
C LYS A 78 -0.51 -0.79 1.82
N GLU A 79 0.63 -0.86 2.49
CA GLU A 79 1.78 0.00 2.23
C GLU A 79 2.43 -0.32 0.88
N LYS A 80 2.58 -1.60 0.54
CA LYS A 80 3.01 -2.03 -0.80
C LYS A 80 2.09 -1.50 -1.89
N ARG A 81 0.76 -1.55 -1.68
CA ARG A 81 -0.21 -0.98 -2.62
C ARG A 81 -0.03 0.52 -2.77
N ARG A 82 0.06 1.26 -1.66
CA ARG A 82 0.28 2.71 -1.64
C ARG A 82 1.54 3.10 -2.45
N ILE A 83 2.63 2.35 -2.29
CA ILE A 83 3.89 2.59 -3.03
C ILE A 83 3.71 2.38 -4.53
N ARG A 84 3.03 1.28 -4.92
CA ARG A 84 2.76 0.99 -6.34
C ARG A 84 1.89 2.06 -6.98
N GLU A 85 0.78 2.42 -6.36
CA GLU A 85 -0.12 3.47 -6.83
C GLU A 85 0.60 4.83 -6.96
N GLN A 86 1.48 5.16 -6.01
CA GLN A 86 2.31 6.37 -6.11
C GLN A 86 3.34 6.31 -7.26
N SER A 87 3.94 5.15 -7.50
CA SER A 87 4.87 4.96 -8.61
C SER A 87 4.16 5.05 -9.97
N GLU A 88 2.97 4.47 -10.09
CA GLU A 88 2.13 4.53 -11.29
C GLU A 88 1.66 5.97 -11.55
N LEU A 89 1.18 6.66 -10.52
CA LEU A 89 0.77 8.06 -10.62
C LEU A 89 1.94 8.98 -11.03
N LEU A 90 3.14 8.76 -10.47
CA LEU A 90 4.33 9.51 -10.88
C LEU A 90 4.64 9.31 -12.36
N ALA A 91 4.60 8.07 -12.84
CA ALA A 91 4.85 7.75 -14.25
C ALA A 91 3.82 8.42 -15.17
N GLU A 92 2.52 8.33 -14.82
CA GLU A 92 1.45 8.96 -15.61
C GLU A 92 1.60 10.50 -15.66
N LEU A 93 1.90 11.14 -14.53
CA LEU A 93 2.07 12.58 -14.47
C LEU A 93 3.31 13.06 -15.23
N ALA A 94 4.41 12.32 -15.16
CA ALA A 94 5.63 12.61 -15.91
C ALA A 94 5.37 12.49 -17.42
N GLU A 95 4.73 11.41 -17.87
CA GLU A 95 4.36 11.20 -19.27
C GLU A 95 3.46 12.31 -19.80
N ARG A 96 2.46 12.74 -19.01
CA ARG A 96 1.57 13.85 -19.40
C ARG A 96 2.33 15.18 -19.56
N LEU A 97 3.31 15.46 -18.70
CA LEU A 97 4.14 16.67 -18.79
C LEU A 97 5.07 16.63 -20.01
N GLU A 98 5.69 15.47 -20.28
CA GLU A 98 6.52 15.27 -21.46
C GLU A 98 5.71 15.37 -22.76
N HIS A 99 4.53 14.75 -22.79
CA HIS A 99 3.63 14.85 -23.93
C HIS A 99 3.17 16.29 -24.18
N ALA A 100 2.84 17.04 -23.13
CA ALA A 100 2.47 18.46 -23.26
C ALA A 100 3.61 19.31 -23.84
N ARG A 101 4.86 19.06 -23.40
CA ARG A 101 6.06 19.68 -23.97
C ARG A 101 6.20 19.33 -25.45
N ASP A 102 6.05 18.07 -25.81
CA ASP A 102 6.21 17.61 -27.19
C ASP A 102 5.15 18.21 -28.12
N VAL A 103 3.91 18.30 -27.67
CA VAL A 103 2.83 18.99 -28.41
C VAL A 103 3.14 20.48 -28.59
N GLN A 104 3.66 21.16 -27.57
CA GLN A 104 4.01 22.59 -27.68
C GLN A 104 5.20 22.81 -28.62
N THR A 105 6.28 22.03 -28.49
CA THR A 105 7.45 22.14 -29.35
C THR A 105 7.14 21.78 -30.80
N THR A 106 6.29 20.78 -31.05
CA THR A 106 5.82 20.45 -32.41
C THR A 106 4.94 21.57 -33.00
N ALA A 107 4.08 22.20 -32.20
CA ALA A 107 3.30 23.35 -32.65
C ALA A 107 4.19 24.55 -33.04
N VAL A 108 5.24 24.84 -32.26
CA VAL A 108 6.21 25.91 -32.56
C VAL A 108 7.00 25.58 -33.83
N LYS A 109 7.49 24.34 -33.98
CA LYS A 109 8.17 23.89 -35.20
C LYS A 109 7.27 24.00 -36.43
N GLY A 110 5.99 23.61 -36.32
CA GLY A 110 5.03 23.78 -37.41
C GLY A 110 4.78 25.24 -37.79
N ALA A 111 4.78 26.17 -36.82
CA ALA A 111 4.67 27.61 -37.08
C ALA A 111 5.92 28.17 -37.78
N LEU A 112 7.11 27.66 -37.46
CA LEU A 112 8.36 27.97 -38.17
C LEU A 112 8.30 27.50 -39.63
N GLU A 113 7.84 26.27 -39.87
CA GLU A 113 7.71 25.70 -41.23
C GLU A 113 6.70 26.47 -42.10
N ARG A 114 5.64 27.01 -41.49
CA ARG A 114 4.66 27.88 -42.18
C ARG A 114 5.17 29.32 -42.39
N GLY A 115 6.36 29.67 -41.89
CA GLY A 115 6.92 31.01 -41.96
C GLY A 115 6.21 32.03 -41.06
N GLU A 116 5.40 31.58 -40.10
CA GLU A 116 4.70 32.44 -39.13
C GLU A 116 5.64 32.95 -38.02
N LYS A 117 6.78 32.29 -37.82
CA LYS A 117 7.79 32.62 -36.80
C LYS A 117 9.19 32.65 -37.40
N SER A 118 10.04 33.54 -36.88
CA SER A 118 11.47 33.54 -37.20
C SER A 118 12.18 32.32 -36.58
N SER A 119 13.27 31.86 -37.19
CA SER A 119 14.11 30.77 -36.64
C SER A 119 14.57 31.05 -35.21
N THR A 120 14.95 32.30 -34.93
CA THR A 120 15.41 32.73 -33.60
C THR A 120 14.28 32.69 -32.57
N GLU A 121 13.08 33.15 -32.95
CA GLU A 121 11.92 33.17 -32.05
C GLU A 121 11.44 31.74 -31.74
N ALA A 122 11.43 30.86 -32.74
CA ALA A 122 11.07 29.46 -32.55
C ALA A 122 12.07 28.73 -31.65
N GLU A 123 13.37 28.98 -31.81
CA GLU A 123 14.40 28.40 -30.95
C GLU A 123 14.28 28.87 -29.50
N ASP A 124 14.04 30.16 -29.27
CA ASP A 124 13.91 30.71 -27.91
C ASP A 124 12.64 30.18 -27.22
N GLU A 125 11.52 30.08 -27.93
CA GLU A 125 10.27 29.55 -27.37
C GLU A 125 10.35 28.04 -27.06
N ILE A 126 11.04 27.26 -27.90
CA ILE A 126 11.31 25.84 -27.63
C ILE A 126 12.17 25.72 -26.37
N LYS A 127 13.26 26.48 -26.24
CA LYS A 127 14.13 26.46 -25.06
C LYS A 127 13.37 26.82 -23.78
N ILE A 128 12.55 27.87 -23.82
CA ILE A 128 11.72 28.27 -22.68
C ILE A 128 10.74 27.15 -22.30
N THR A 129 10.10 26.53 -23.29
CA THR A 129 9.15 25.42 -23.08
C THR A 129 9.83 24.20 -22.46
N GLU A 130 11.03 23.85 -22.93
CA GLU A 130 11.86 22.77 -22.39
C GLU A 130 12.28 23.07 -20.94
N GLU A 131 12.78 24.28 -20.65
CA GLU A 131 13.16 24.67 -19.29
C GLU A 131 11.98 24.61 -18.31
N ILE A 132 10.82 25.14 -18.70
CA ILE A 132 9.63 25.12 -17.85
C ILE A 132 9.18 23.68 -17.58
N SER A 133 9.19 22.83 -18.61
CA SER A 133 8.80 21.43 -18.50
C SER A 133 9.77 20.64 -17.61
N GLN A 134 11.08 20.88 -17.75
CA GLN A 134 12.11 20.28 -16.92
C GLN A 134 11.97 20.69 -15.45
N ARG A 135 11.73 21.98 -15.18
CA ARG A 135 11.51 22.46 -13.80
C ARG A 135 10.28 21.79 -13.15
N LYS A 136 9.20 21.61 -13.91
CA LYS A 136 7.99 20.93 -13.43
C LYS A 136 8.24 19.45 -13.14
N LEU A 137 8.99 18.75 -14.01
CA LEU A 137 9.39 17.36 -13.78
C LEU A 137 10.28 17.21 -12.54
N ASP A 138 11.25 18.11 -12.36
CA ASP A 138 12.12 18.11 -11.18
C ASP A 138 11.33 18.34 -9.89
N GLU A 139 10.36 19.26 -9.90
CA GLU A 139 9.48 19.51 -8.76
C GLU A 139 8.57 18.31 -8.47
N LEU A 140 8.00 17.68 -9.51
CA LEU A 140 7.21 16.46 -9.39
C LEU A 140 8.04 15.35 -8.72
N HIS A 141 9.26 15.10 -9.22
CA HIS A 141 10.16 14.11 -8.64
C HIS A 141 10.52 14.45 -7.19
N ARG A 142 10.77 15.71 -6.85
CA ARG A 142 11.05 16.14 -5.46
C ARG A 142 9.86 15.88 -4.53
N VAL A 143 8.64 16.25 -4.93
CA VAL A 143 7.43 16.08 -4.10
C VAL A 143 7.18 14.60 -3.83
N PHE A 144 7.27 13.76 -4.86
CA PHE A 144 7.10 12.32 -4.70
C PHE A 144 8.26 11.66 -3.93
N ALA A 145 9.49 12.16 -4.06
CA ALA A 145 10.62 11.73 -3.24
C ALA A 145 10.42 12.06 -1.76
N VAL A 146 9.92 13.25 -1.43
CA VAL A 146 9.55 13.63 -0.05
C VAL A 146 8.41 12.77 0.49
N ALA A 147 7.42 12.44 -0.36
CA ALA A 147 6.31 11.57 -0.02
C ALA A 147 6.68 10.07 0.04
N HIS A 148 7.90 9.70 -0.38
CA HIS A 148 8.34 8.31 -0.43
C HIS A 148 8.44 7.70 0.98
N PRO A 149 8.00 6.44 1.19
CA PRO A 149 8.01 5.77 2.49
C PRO A 149 9.37 5.75 3.20
N SER A 150 10.47 5.81 2.45
CA SER A 150 11.84 5.89 2.99
C SER A 150 12.06 7.15 3.85
N ASN A 151 11.35 8.24 3.54
CA ASN A 151 11.42 9.53 4.23
C ASN A 151 10.29 9.70 5.28
N LEU A 152 9.26 8.87 5.23
CA LEU A 152 8.20 8.84 6.22
C LEU A 152 8.68 8.05 7.44
N LYS A 153 9.03 8.76 8.53
CA LYS A 153 9.28 8.14 9.85
C LYS A 153 8.15 7.15 10.13
N LYS A 154 8.50 5.88 10.40
CA LYS A 154 7.54 4.82 10.77
C LYS A 154 6.54 5.42 11.75
N ARG A 155 5.25 5.45 11.39
CA ARG A 155 4.20 5.84 12.33
C ARG A 155 4.18 4.80 13.44
N VAL A 156 4.85 5.10 14.55
CA VAL A 156 4.77 4.29 15.75
C VAL A 156 3.34 4.45 16.25
N SER A 157 2.52 3.43 16.06
CA SER A 157 1.24 3.31 16.73
C SER A 157 1.54 3.28 18.23
N LYS A 158 1.41 4.42 18.91
CA LYS A 158 1.30 4.44 20.37
C LYS A 158 -0.01 3.75 20.72
N SER A 159 0.02 2.42 20.81
CA SER A 159 -1.05 1.65 21.44
C SER A 159 -1.05 2.09 22.89
N ASN A 160 -1.99 2.96 23.26
CA ASN A 160 -2.22 3.41 24.62
C ASN A 160 -2.55 2.19 25.50
N TYR A 161 -1.53 1.58 26.08
CA TYR A 161 -1.67 0.73 27.25
C TYR A 161 -1.53 1.61 28.49
N GLN A 162 -2.50 2.50 28.69
CA GLN A 162 -2.81 3.03 30.02
C GLN A 162 -3.96 2.20 30.58
N TYR A 163 -3.67 0.96 30.97
CA TYR A 163 -4.48 0.29 31.99
C TYR A 163 -3.92 0.71 33.34
N VAL A 164 -4.53 1.76 33.89
CA VAL A 164 -4.41 2.18 35.28
C VAL A 164 -5.03 1.08 36.12
N TRP A 165 -4.20 0.36 36.89
CA TRP A 165 -4.68 -0.52 37.96
C TRP A 165 -5.04 0.36 39.16
N ARG A 166 -6.32 0.42 39.49
CA ARG A 166 -6.81 0.72 40.84
C ARG A 166 -7.48 -0.53 41.38
#